data_AF-A0A919ZYX6-F1
#
_entry.id   AF-A0A919ZYX6-F1
#
_cell.length_a   1.000
_cell.length_b   1.000
_cell.length_c   1.000
_cell.angle_alpha   90.00
_cell.angle_beta   90.00
_cell.angle_gamma   90.00
#
_symmetry.space_group_name_H-M   'P 1'
#
loop_
_entity.id
_entity.type
_entity.pdbx_description
1 polymer ?
#
loop_
_entity_poly.entity_id
_entity_poly.type
_entity_poly.pdbx_seq_one_letter_code
_entity_poly.pdbx_strand_id
1 'polypeptide(L)'
;MGLTAAAVHELGTPLSTISVITKELVNNNQEQQVKEDLNVIQSQLKRCSDILERLRSNNLDEKNNEFINRLDFIRLINEIISSYQNNNIKVIISNDPYFENINVTIPRSAEIVHSITNVVDNAFKFANSQININLISEKENIIIEVADDGPGFAPEIFPFLGEPYIKNNNKAKKQGSGPRFIYFKKPTCKVPR
;
A
#
# COMPACT_ATOMS: atom_id res chain seq x y z
N MET A 1 -21.60 8.53 -19.45
CA MET A 1 -20.83 7.45 -18.82
C MET A 1 -20.39 7.98 -17.47
N GLY A 2 -20.75 7.44 -16.30
CA GLY A 2 -20.29 8.19 -15.10
C GLY A 2 -20.50 7.66 -13.69
N LEU A 3 -21.47 6.79 -13.40
CA LEU A 3 -21.71 6.35 -12.01
C LEU A 3 -21.31 4.89 -11.80
N THR A 4 -21.66 4.01 -12.73
CA THR A 4 -21.37 2.57 -12.61
C THR A 4 -19.88 2.26 -12.69
N ALA A 5 -19.14 2.88 -13.62
CA ALA A 5 -17.71 2.67 -13.75
C ALA A 5 -16.94 3.23 -12.54
N ALA A 6 -17.24 4.47 -12.13
CA ALA A 6 -16.61 5.11 -10.97
C ALA A 6 -16.86 4.31 -9.67
N ALA A 7 -18.10 3.88 -9.42
CA ALA A 7 -18.42 3.05 -8.26
C ALA A 7 -17.70 1.69 -8.28
N VAL A 8 -17.58 1.06 -9.45
CA VAL A 8 -16.80 -0.19 -9.60
C VAL A 8 -15.32 0.04 -9.29
N HIS A 9 -14.76 1.19 -9.70
CA HIS A 9 -13.37 1.55 -9.41
C HIS A 9 -13.13 1.87 -7.93
N GLU A 10 -14.03 2.64 -7.31
CA GLU A 10 -13.95 3.01 -5.89
C GLU A 10 -14.12 1.80 -4.96
N LEU A 11 -14.95 0.81 -5.33
CA LEU A 11 -15.16 -0.40 -4.54
C LEU A 11 -14.12 -1.51 -4.78
N GLY A 12 -13.46 -1.53 -5.95
CA GLY A 12 -12.43 -2.52 -6.26
C GLY A 12 -11.24 -2.45 -5.30
N THR A 13 -10.80 -1.23 -4.97
CA THR A 13 -9.64 -1.00 -4.08
C THR A 13 -9.86 -1.49 -2.64
N PRO A 14 -10.94 -1.11 -1.93
CA PRO A 14 -11.18 -1.60 -0.57
C PRO A 14 -11.39 -3.11 -0.54
N LEU A 15 -12.10 -3.71 -1.49
CA LEU A 15 -12.29 -5.17 -1.53
C LEU A 15 -10.98 -5.92 -1.73
N SER A 16 -10.14 -5.47 -2.66
CA SER A 16 -8.85 -6.09 -2.88
C SER A 16 -7.90 -5.87 -1.70
N THR A 17 -7.95 -4.73 -1.01
CA THR A 17 -7.18 -4.50 0.23
C THR A 17 -7.62 -5.46 1.34
N ILE A 18 -8.94 -5.61 1.56
CA ILE A 18 -9.46 -6.58 2.54
C ILE A 18 -9.05 -8.01 2.14
N SER A 19 -9.00 -8.34 0.85
CA SER A 19 -8.53 -9.64 0.36
C SER A 19 -7.06 -9.90 0.72
N VAL A 20 -6.19 -8.90 0.57
CA VAL A 20 -4.78 -9.00 0.97
C VAL A 20 -4.66 -9.22 2.48
N ILE A 21 -5.34 -8.39 3.29
CA ILE A 21 -5.32 -8.50 4.76
C ILE A 21 -5.83 -9.87 5.22
N THR A 22 -6.96 -10.33 4.69
CA THR A 22 -7.54 -11.63 5.06
C THR A 22 -6.64 -12.79 4.66
N LYS A 23 -5.90 -12.69 3.56
CA LYS A 23 -4.88 -13.67 3.16
C LYS A 23 -3.71 -13.73 4.13
N GLU A 24 -3.22 -12.59 4.57
CA GLU A 24 -2.18 -12.53 5.62
C GLU A 24 -2.69 -13.14 6.93
N LEU A 25 -3.91 -12.80 7.35
CA LEU A 25 -4.50 -13.36 8.56
C LEU A 25 -4.67 -14.88 8.49
N VAL A 26 -5.05 -15.45 7.34
CA VAL A 26 -5.13 -16.92 7.19
C VAL A 26 -3.75 -17.56 7.34
N ASN A 27 -2.73 -16.99 6.69
CA ASN A 27 -1.38 -17.53 6.73
C ASN A 27 -0.76 -17.48 8.13
N ASN A 28 -1.13 -16.47 8.91
CA ASN A 28 -0.48 -16.17 10.18
C ASN A 28 -1.24 -16.63 11.43
N ASN A 29 -2.50 -17.05 11.30
CA ASN A 29 -3.24 -17.65 12.41
C ASN A 29 -2.87 -19.12 12.59
N GLN A 30 -2.94 -19.63 13.82
CA GLN A 30 -2.76 -21.05 14.12
C GLN A 30 -4.06 -21.74 14.53
N GLU A 31 -5.06 -20.96 14.94
CA GLU A 31 -6.38 -21.45 15.31
C GLU A 31 -7.18 -21.86 14.07
N GLN A 32 -7.53 -23.14 13.99
CA GLN A 32 -8.21 -23.72 12.83
C GLN A 32 -9.58 -23.11 12.58
N GLN A 33 -10.34 -22.83 13.63
CA GLN A 33 -11.67 -22.22 13.55
C GLN A 33 -11.61 -20.81 12.92
N VAL A 34 -10.64 -19.99 13.35
CA VAL A 34 -10.41 -18.65 12.78
C VAL A 34 -10.00 -18.72 11.31
N LYS A 35 -9.19 -19.71 10.92
CA LYS A 35 -8.84 -19.93 9.51
C LYS A 35 -10.05 -20.26 8.64
N GLU A 36 -10.96 -21.09 9.14
CA GLU A 36 -12.18 -21.47 8.42
C GLU A 36 -13.06 -20.24 8.18
N ASP A 37 -13.28 -19.41 9.20
CA ASP A 37 -14.03 -18.16 9.08
C ASP A 37 -13.37 -17.19 8.09
N LEU A 38 -12.05 -17.02 8.17
CA LEU A 38 -11.30 -16.16 7.24
C LEU A 38 -11.33 -16.67 5.79
N ASN A 39 -11.33 -17.99 5.58
CA ASN A 39 -11.49 -18.58 4.25
C ASN A 39 -12.89 -18.33 3.68
N VAL A 40 -13.93 -18.36 4.52
CA VAL A 40 -15.28 -17.94 4.11
C VAL A 40 -15.27 -16.49 3.69
N ILE A 41 -14.65 -15.58 4.47
CA ILE A 41 -14.54 -14.16 4.10
C ILE A 41 -13.81 -13.99 2.76
N GLN A 42 -12.68 -14.67 2.55
CA GLN A 42 -11.96 -14.63 1.28
C GLN A 42 -12.82 -15.10 0.10
N SER A 43 -13.63 -16.15 0.29
CA SER A 43 -14.54 -16.62 -0.76
C SER A 43 -15.58 -15.57 -1.14
N GLN A 44 -16.09 -14.81 -0.17
CA GLN A 44 -17.06 -13.74 -0.42
C GLN A 44 -16.41 -12.54 -1.08
N LEU A 45 -15.20 -12.16 -0.65
CA LEU A 45 -14.42 -11.09 -1.29
C LEU A 45 -14.14 -11.42 -2.76
N LYS A 46 -13.72 -12.65 -3.06
CA LYS A 46 -13.53 -13.12 -4.44
C LYS A 46 -14.82 -13.00 -5.25
N ARG A 47 -15.95 -13.45 -4.69
CA ARG A 47 -17.26 -13.31 -5.34
C ARG A 47 -17.62 -11.85 -5.61
N CYS A 48 -17.35 -10.93 -4.68
CA CYS A 48 -17.56 -9.50 -4.88
C CYS A 48 -16.68 -8.96 -6.01
N SER A 49 -15.40 -9.33 -6.06
CA SER A 49 -14.50 -8.96 -7.16
C SER A 49 -14.98 -9.48 -8.51
N ASP A 50 -15.42 -10.74 -8.59
CA ASP A 50 -15.94 -11.34 -9.83
C ASP A 50 -17.20 -10.61 -10.33
N ILE A 51 -18.08 -10.18 -9.42
CA ILE A 51 -19.27 -9.37 -9.76
C ILE A 51 -18.85 -8.00 -10.30
N LEU A 52 -17.90 -7.33 -9.64
CA LEU A 52 -17.40 -6.04 -10.09
C LEU A 52 -16.72 -6.13 -11.46
N GLU A 53 -15.97 -7.19 -11.71
CA GLU A 53 -15.33 -7.41 -13.01
C GLU A 53 -16.35 -7.62 -14.13
N ARG A 54 -17.41 -8.40 -13.88
CA ARG A 54 -18.54 -8.57 -14.82
C ARG A 54 -19.28 -7.25 -15.07
N LEU A 55 -19.46 -6.43 -14.04
CA LEU A 55 -20.05 -5.09 -14.19
C LEU A 55 -19.14 -4.17 -15.01
N ARG A 56 -17.82 -4.28 -14.87
CA ARG A 56 -16.86 -3.53 -15.68
C ARG A 56 -16.89 -3.95 -17.15
N SER A 57 -16.85 -5.26 -17.42
CA SER A 57 -16.85 -5.81 -18.79
C SER A 57 -18.13 -5.52 -19.55
N ASN A 58 -19.26 -5.40 -18.85
CA ASN A 58 -20.55 -5.10 -19.46
C ASN A 58 -20.75 -3.60 -19.80
N ASN A 59 -19.82 -2.72 -19.44
CA ASN A 59 -20.01 -1.26 -19.53
C ASN A 59 -18.94 -0.50 -20.36
N LEU A 60 -17.88 -1.12 -20.89
CA LEU A 60 -16.77 -0.38 -21.53
C LEU A 60 -16.12 -1.10 -22.73
N ASP A 61 -15.97 -0.37 -23.84
CA ASP A 61 -15.13 -0.72 -25.00
C ASP A 61 -13.64 -0.84 -24.59
N GLU A 62 -12.97 -1.88 -25.09
CA GLU A 62 -11.67 -2.41 -24.64
C GLU A 62 -10.50 -1.41 -24.65
N LYS A 63 -10.60 -0.29 -25.39
CA LYS A 63 -9.49 0.68 -25.55
C LYS A 63 -9.26 1.62 -24.36
N ASN A 64 -10.22 1.75 -23.44
CA ASN A 64 -10.08 2.64 -22.26
C ASN A 64 -9.42 1.97 -21.04
N ASN A 65 -9.13 0.67 -21.09
CA ASN A 65 -8.65 -0.11 -19.93
C ASN A 65 -7.24 0.27 -19.44
N GLU A 66 -6.35 0.76 -20.32
CA GLU A 66 -4.94 0.97 -19.94
C GLU A 66 -4.71 2.28 -19.18
N PHE A 67 -5.48 3.34 -19.50
CA PHE A 67 -5.44 4.62 -18.78
C PHE A 67 -6.17 4.55 -17.43
N ILE A 68 -7.26 3.79 -17.34
CA ILE A 68 -8.07 3.66 -16.13
C ILE A 68 -7.35 2.86 -15.02
N ASN A 69 -6.44 1.95 -15.38
CA ASN A 69 -5.71 1.10 -14.43
C ASN A 69 -4.39 1.72 -13.92
N ARG A 70 -4.12 2.98 -14.27
CA ARG A 70 -2.93 3.73 -13.87
C ARG A 70 -3.29 4.72 -12.77
N LEU A 71 -2.56 4.63 -11.66
CA LEU A 71 -2.72 5.49 -10.51
C LEU A 71 -1.58 6.51 -10.48
N ASP A 72 -1.92 7.79 -10.38
CA ASP A 72 -0.96 8.83 -10.05
C ASP A 72 -0.38 8.56 -8.66
N PHE A 73 0.94 8.38 -8.58
CA PHE A 73 1.61 7.99 -7.35
C PHE A 73 1.52 9.07 -6.28
N ILE A 74 1.63 10.35 -6.63
CA ILE A 74 1.46 11.46 -5.68
C ILE A 74 0.04 11.47 -5.15
N ARG A 75 -0.95 11.29 -6.03
CA ARG A 75 -2.35 11.22 -5.62
C ARG A 75 -2.60 10.08 -4.64
N LEU A 76 -2.01 8.89 -4.86
CA LEU A 76 -2.12 7.78 -3.91
C LEU A 76 -1.59 8.15 -2.54
N ILE A 77 -0.39 8.72 -2.48
CA ILE A 77 0.25 9.09 -1.22
C ILE A 77 -0.60 10.12 -0.48
N ASN A 78 -1.11 11.13 -1.20
CA ASN A 78 -2.02 12.10 -0.62
C ASN A 78 -3.34 11.47 -0.13
N GLU A 79 -3.90 10.51 -0.87
CA GLU A 79 -5.11 9.78 -0.46
C GLU A 79 -4.86 9.01 0.84
N ILE A 80 -3.76 8.26 0.94
CA ILE A 80 -3.39 7.54 2.15
C ILE A 80 -3.20 8.50 3.33
N ILE A 81 -2.42 9.58 3.15
CA ILE A 81 -2.16 10.57 4.20
C ILE A 81 -3.44 11.28 4.64
N SER A 82 -4.38 11.52 3.72
CA SER A 82 -5.63 12.22 4.04
C SER A 82 -6.47 11.49 5.10
N SER A 83 -6.34 10.15 5.18
CA SER A 83 -6.99 9.36 6.23
C SER A 83 -6.47 9.66 7.65
N TYR A 84 -5.33 10.36 7.77
CA TYR A 84 -4.66 10.71 9.03
C TYR A 84 -4.75 12.20 9.39
N GLN A 85 -5.61 12.98 8.73
CA GLN A 85 -5.72 14.44 8.91
C GLN A 85 -5.98 14.91 10.35
N ASN A 86 -6.52 14.04 11.22
CA ASN A 86 -6.80 14.36 12.63
C ASN A 86 -5.61 14.07 13.58
N ASN A 87 -4.44 13.66 13.06
CA ASN A 87 -3.23 13.50 13.87
C ASN A 87 -2.49 14.82 14.04
N ASN A 88 -1.91 15.05 15.22
CA ASN A 88 -1.00 16.16 15.49
C ASN A 88 0.42 15.95 14.91
N ILE A 89 0.55 15.07 13.91
CA ILE A 89 1.83 14.72 13.28
C ILE A 89 1.96 15.52 11.98
N LYS A 90 3.05 16.27 11.86
CA LYS A 90 3.39 17.01 10.65
C LYS A 90 3.92 16.05 9.59
N VAL A 91 3.31 16.06 8.40
CA VAL A 91 3.81 15.28 7.26
C VAL A 91 4.47 16.22 6.26
N ILE A 92 5.71 15.91 5.87
CA ILE A 92 6.47 16.62 4.84
C ILE A 92 6.66 15.66 3.68
N ILE A 93 6.14 16.02 2.51
CA ILE A 93 6.37 15.26 1.28
C ILE A 93 7.40 16.02 0.46
N SER A 94 8.45 15.32 0.02
CA SER A 94 9.43 15.83 -0.91
C SER A 94 9.65 14.86 -2.05
N ASN A 95 10.13 15.36 -3.17
CA ASN A 95 10.40 14.60 -4.38
C ASN A 95 11.72 15.07 -5.01
N ASP A 96 12.40 14.17 -5.72
CA ASP A 96 13.55 14.58 -6.50
C ASP A 96 13.10 15.33 -7.80
N PRO A 97 13.98 16.13 -8.41
CA PRO A 97 13.64 16.86 -9.63
C PRO A 97 13.29 15.96 -10.83
N TYR A 98 13.71 14.69 -10.82
CA TYR A 98 13.40 13.73 -11.88
C TYR A 98 11.96 13.21 -11.75
N PHE A 99 11.45 13.11 -10.52
CA PHE A 99 10.11 12.72 -10.18
C PHE A 99 9.10 13.80 -10.56
N GLU A 100 9.43 15.09 -10.40
CA GLU A 100 8.57 16.21 -10.84
C GLU A 100 8.33 16.23 -12.36
N ASN A 101 9.30 15.77 -13.15
CA ASN A 101 9.23 15.82 -14.61
C ASN A 101 8.53 14.62 -15.24
N ILE A 102 8.22 13.59 -14.45
CA ILE A 102 7.59 12.36 -14.92
C ILE A 102 6.25 12.25 -14.19
N ASN A 103 5.14 12.29 -14.91
CA ASN A 103 3.86 11.86 -14.33
C ASN A 103 3.96 10.36 -14.01
N VAL A 104 4.43 10.05 -12.81
CA VAL A 104 4.68 8.68 -12.36
C VAL A 104 3.35 8.00 -12.11
N THR A 105 2.97 7.14 -13.06
CA THR A 105 1.81 6.26 -12.91
C THR A 105 2.24 4.85 -12.56
N ILE A 106 1.64 4.28 -11.51
CA ILE A 106 1.81 2.86 -11.15
C ILE A 106 0.56 2.05 -11.53
N PRO A 107 0.69 0.74 -11.78
CA PRO A 107 -0.48 -0.14 -11.84
C PRO A 107 -1.24 -0.04 -10.51
N ARG A 108 -2.56 0.15 -10.57
CA ARG A 108 -3.39 0.09 -9.36
C ARG A 108 -3.50 -1.37 -8.91
N SER A 109 -2.62 -1.78 -7.99
CA SER A 109 -2.64 -3.09 -7.33
C SER A 109 -2.93 -2.89 -5.85
N ALA A 110 -3.82 -3.71 -5.30
CA ALA A 110 -4.16 -3.62 -3.89
C ALA A 110 -3.01 -4.04 -2.99
N GLU A 111 -2.14 -4.91 -3.47
CA GLU A 111 -0.88 -5.25 -2.80
C GLU A 111 0.02 -4.02 -2.67
N ILE A 112 0.12 -3.19 -3.72
CA ILE A 112 0.91 -1.95 -3.67
C ILE A 112 0.25 -0.95 -2.70
N VAL A 113 -1.04 -0.71 -2.84
CA VAL A 113 -1.78 0.20 -1.95
C VAL A 113 -1.64 -0.25 -0.50
N HIS A 114 -1.91 -1.52 -0.20
CA HIS A 114 -1.77 -2.10 1.13
C HIS A 114 -0.35 -1.99 1.68
N SER A 115 0.67 -2.30 0.86
CA SER A 115 2.07 -2.21 1.28
C SER A 115 2.46 -0.79 1.65
N ILE A 116 2.05 0.21 0.86
CA ILE A 116 2.32 1.63 1.15
C ILE A 116 1.54 2.07 2.40
N THR A 117 0.25 1.74 2.48
CA THR A 117 -0.59 2.04 3.65
C THR A 117 0.05 1.47 4.92
N ASN A 118 0.42 0.19 4.95
CA ASN A 118 1.04 -0.44 6.12
C ASN A 118 2.29 0.31 6.62
N VAL A 119 3.03 0.94 5.71
CA VAL A 119 4.29 1.59 6.05
C VAL A 119 4.03 2.99 6.58
N VAL A 120 3.10 3.71 5.94
CA VAL A 120 2.60 5.00 6.43
C VAL A 120 1.91 4.83 7.78
N ASP A 121 1.08 3.81 7.98
CA ASP A 121 0.42 3.47 9.23
C ASP A 121 1.44 3.26 10.37
N ASN A 122 2.52 2.53 10.08
CA ASN A 122 3.61 2.33 11.04
C ASN A 122 4.27 3.66 11.40
N ALA A 123 4.55 4.52 10.41
CA ALA A 123 5.13 5.83 10.69
C ALA A 123 4.20 6.68 11.57
N PHE A 124 2.90 6.75 11.28
CA PHE A 124 1.93 7.46 12.12
C PHE A 124 1.80 6.89 13.53
N LYS A 125 1.95 5.57 13.69
CA LYS A 125 1.85 4.90 14.98
C LYS A 125 3.02 5.24 15.91
N PHE A 126 4.22 5.47 15.37
CA PHE A 126 5.45 5.60 16.16
C PHE A 126 6.08 7.00 16.13
N ALA A 127 5.71 7.85 15.18
CA ALA A 127 6.15 9.23 15.12
C ALA A 127 5.80 9.99 16.41
N ASN A 128 6.72 10.85 16.85
CA ASN A 128 6.47 11.77 17.95
C ASN A 128 5.75 13.02 17.46
N SER A 129 6.22 13.59 16.33
CA SER A 129 5.71 14.86 15.82
C SER A 129 5.83 15.03 14.31
N GLN A 130 6.66 14.24 13.62
CA GLN A 130 6.94 14.46 12.21
C GLN A 130 7.18 13.17 11.42
N ILE A 131 6.68 13.14 10.19
CA ILE A 131 6.96 12.13 9.17
C ILE A 131 7.43 12.82 7.90
N ASN A 132 8.52 12.33 7.33
CA ASN A 132 9.04 12.74 6.03
C ASN A 132 8.82 11.61 5.02
N ILE A 133 8.21 11.95 3.89
CA ILE A 133 8.02 11.03 2.77
C ILE A 133 8.80 11.58 1.58
N ASN A 134 9.79 10.82 1.12
CA ASN A 134 10.58 11.18 -0.06
C ASN A 134 10.22 10.28 -1.23
N LEU A 135 9.95 10.88 -2.37
CA LEU A 135 9.64 10.21 -3.63
C LEU A 135 10.81 10.38 -4.59
N ILE A 136 11.46 9.27 -4.95
CA ILE A 136 12.69 9.29 -5.74
C ILE A 136 12.46 8.46 -7.01
N SER A 137 12.87 9.00 -8.16
CA SER A 137 12.79 8.30 -9.44
C SER A 137 14.18 7.89 -9.92
N GLU A 138 14.49 6.59 -9.82
CA GLU A 138 15.78 6.05 -10.25
C GLU A 138 15.63 5.11 -11.44
N LYS A 139 15.94 5.57 -12.65
CA LYS A 139 15.92 4.79 -13.91
C LYS A 139 14.61 4.01 -14.13
N GLU A 140 14.53 2.79 -13.63
CA GLU A 140 13.40 1.86 -13.77
C GLU A 140 12.59 1.67 -12.47
N ASN A 141 13.01 2.30 -11.38
CA ASN A 141 12.42 2.15 -10.06
C ASN A 141 11.81 3.44 -9.57
N ILE A 142 10.75 3.28 -8.76
CA ILE A 142 10.21 4.33 -7.91
C ILE A 142 10.54 3.92 -6.49
N ILE A 143 11.24 4.79 -5.78
CA ILE A 143 11.60 4.58 -4.38
C ILE A 143 10.73 5.50 -3.55
N ILE A 144 10.10 4.92 -2.53
CA ILE A 144 9.41 5.66 -1.49
C ILE A 144 10.15 5.44 -0.18
N GLU A 145 10.59 6.55 0.40
CA GLU A 145 11.21 6.57 1.72
C GLU A 145 10.21 7.18 2.69
N VAL A 146 9.93 6.47 3.78
CA VAL A 146 9.07 6.97 4.85
C VAL A 146 9.91 6.97 6.13
N ALA A 147 10.16 8.16 6.66
CA ALA A 147 10.97 8.35 7.86
C ALA A 147 10.15 9.09 8.92
N ASP A 148 10.05 8.54 10.12
CA ASP A 148 9.44 9.18 11.29
C ASP A 148 10.49 9.64 12.31
N ASP A 149 10.10 10.57 13.18
CA ASP A 149 10.91 11.04 14.31
C ASP A 149 10.70 10.21 15.59
N GLY A 150 10.19 8.98 15.46
CA GLY A 150 9.90 8.05 16.54
C GLY A 150 11.13 7.38 17.15
N PRO A 151 10.94 6.41 18.06
CA PRO A 151 12.02 5.74 18.78
C PRO A 151 12.88 4.79 17.93
N GLY A 152 12.49 4.54 16.68
CA GLY A 152 13.12 3.55 15.80
C GLY A 152 12.94 2.10 16.28
N PHE A 153 13.70 1.18 15.67
CA PHE A 153 13.68 -0.24 16.00
C PHE A 153 14.86 -0.60 16.89
N ALA A 154 14.65 -1.53 17.83
CA ALA A 154 15.77 -2.12 18.57
C ALA A 154 16.66 -2.94 17.60
N PRO A 155 18.00 -2.93 17.77
CA PRO A 155 18.93 -3.64 16.89
C PRO A 155 18.59 -5.12 16.66
N GLU A 156 18.00 -5.79 17.65
CA GLU A 156 17.64 -7.21 17.55
C GLU A 156 16.48 -7.48 16.57
N ILE A 157 15.75 -6.44 16.17
CA ILE A 157 14.55 -6.53 15.32
C ILE A 157 14.92 -6.50 13.83
N PHE A 158 16.08 -5.92 13.46
CA PHE A 158 16.49 -5.77 12.04
C PHE A 158 16.46 -7.06 11.21
N PRO A 159 16.94 -8.23 11.71
CA PRO A 159 16.90 -9.47 10.95
C PRO A 159 15.50 -9.97 10.60
N PHE A 160 14.48 -9.46 11.29
CA PHE A 160 13.09 -9.90 11.17
C PHE A 160 12.21 -8.84 10.50
N LEU A 161 12.77 -7.71 10.06
CA LEU A 161 12.01 -6.67 9.37
C LEU A 161 11.44 -7.22 8.05
N GLY A 162 10.12 -7.19 7.92
CA GLY A 162 9.41 -7.73 6.76
C GLY A 162 8.89 -9.15 6.94
N GLU A 163 9.26 -9.82 8.04
CA GLU A 163 8.65 -11.11 8.40
C GLU A 163 7.26 -10.90 9.02
N PRO A 164 6.27 -11.74 8.69
CA PRO A 164 4.98 -11.72 9.36
C PRO A 164 5.18 -12.10 10.84
N TYR A 165 4.89 -11.15 11.74
CA TYR A 165 4.96 -11.19 13.21
C TYR A 165 6.33 -10.98 13.84
N ILE A 166 6.58 -9.73 14.24
CA ILE A 166 7.32 -9.43 15.48
C ILE A 166 6.29 -8.94 16.50
N LYS A 167 5.73 -9.88 17.27
CA LYS A 167 5.05 -9.49 18.52
C LYS A 167 6.15 -9.09 19.49
N ASN A 168 6.09 -7.82 19.88
CA ASN A 168 7.00 -7.14 20.80
C ASN A 168 7.03 -7.87 22.15
N ASN A 169 7.84 -8.91 22.26
CA ASN A 169 8.06 -9.62 23.51
C ASN A 169 9.10 -8.83 24.33
N ASN A 170 8.58 -8.12 25.33
CA ASN A 170 9.25 -7.72 26.57
C ASN A 170 10.51 -6.84 26.48
N LYS A 171 10.37 -5.60 26.97
CA LYS A 171 11.38 -4.82 27.72
C LYS A 171 12.83 -4.96 27.21
N ALA A 172 13.19 -4.21 26.18
CA ALA A 172 14.60 -3.88 25.93
C ALA A 172 14.73 -2.41 25.53
N LYS A 173 15.81 -1.79 25.99
CA LYS A 173 16.02 -0.34 26.13
C LYS A 173 15.95 0.43 24.81
N LYS A 174 15.41 1.66 24.94
CA LYS A 174 15.53 2.75 23.97
C LYS A 174 16.99 2.94 23.53
N GLN A 175 17.28 2.74 22.24
CA GLN A 175 18.15 3.55 21.37
C GLN A 175 18.43 2.78 20.07
N GLY A 176 18.03 3.35 18.93
CA GLY A 176 18.39 2.84 17.60
C GLY A 176 17.78 3.70 16.49
N SER A 177 18.56 4.64 15.96
CA SER A 177 18.20 5.45 14.79
C SER A 177 18.56 4.71 13.49
N GLY A 178 17.57 4.40 12.67
CA GLY A 178 17.78 3.92 11.30
C GLY A 178 16.54 4.16 10.44
N PRO A 179 16.64 4.83 9.29
CA PRO A 179 15.52 5.02 8.37
C PRO A 179 15.17 3.71 7.64
N ARG A 180 13.89 3.55 7.28
CA ARG A 180 13.35 2.40 6.51
C ARG A 180 13.19 2.80 5.04
N PHE A 181 13.69 1.95 4.12
CA PHE A 181 13.52 2.10 2.66
C PHE A 181 12.58 1.02 2.13
N ILE A 182 11.70 1.35 1.19
CA ILE A 182 10.89 0.35 0.45
C ILE A 182 11.08 0.53 -1.05
N TYR A 183 11.52 -0.56 -1.68
CA TYR A 183 11.71 -0.68 -3.12
C TYR A 183 10.44 -1.18 -3.81
N PHE A 184 9.95 -0.44 -4.81
CA PHE A 184 8.99 -0.96 -5.78
C PHE A 184 9.65 -1.10 -7.16
N LYS A 185 9.63 -2.33 -7.71
CA LYS A 185 10.11 -2.66 -9.06
C LYS A 185 8.95 -2.57 -10.07
N LYS A 186 9.13 -1.81 -11.17
CA LYS A 186 8.13 -1.64 -12.22
C LYS A 186 7.90 -2.96 -13.01
N PRO A 187 6.66 -3.30 -13.42
CA PRO A 187 6.45 -4.34 -14.41
C PRO A 187 6.89 -3.82 -15.79
N THR A 188 7.83 -4.52 -16.41
CA THR A 188 8.31 -4.25 -17.76
C THR A 188 7.18 -4.45 -18.77
N CYS A 189 6.74 -3.39 -19.43
CA CYS A 189 5.94 -3.50 -20.65
C CYS A 189 6.90 -3.44 -21.85
N LYS A 190 7.09 -4.58 -22.52
CA LYS A 190 7.80 -4.65 -23.80
C LYS A 190 6.91 -4.04 -24.87
N VAL A 191 7.38 -3.01 -25.57
CA VAL A 191 6.80 -2.58 -26.84
C VAL A 191 7.53 -3.35 -27.94
N PRO A 192 6.86 -4.20 -28.75
CA PRO A 192 7.49 -4.79 -29.93
C PRO A 192 7.72 -3.70 -30.99
N ARG A 193 8.85 -3.81 -31.70
CA ARG A 193 9.24 -2.95 -32.82
C ARG A 193 8.26 -3.02 -33.99
#